data_AF-A0A4S4AW47-F1
#
_entry.id   AF-A0A4S4AW47-F1
#
_cell.length_a   1.000
_cell.length_b   1.000
_cell.length_c   1.000
_cell.angle_alpha   90.00
_cell.angle_beta   90.00
_cell.angle_gamma   90.00
#
_symmetry.space_group_name_H-M   'P 1'
#
loop_
_entity.id
_entity.type
_entity.pdbx_description
1 polymer ?
#
loop_
_entity_poly.entity_id
_entity_poly.type
_entity_poly.pdbx_seq_one_letter_code
_entity_poly.pdbx_strand_id
1 'polypeptide(L)'
;MPSAITLPRRATASRRPFPAYGRQIADLRKQGMRPAGESVFVRLDTWPPRKRPAHLRFPQVVVSDEAEPAALSFAFLDDLDVLVAHWRSKSEPRRLRDLLREILTANPRRLIVLDVEHEKHWWVKSVDRGVEVSL
;
A
#
# COMPACT_ATOMS: atom_id res chain seq x y z
N MET A 1 -37.69 -0.15 38.77
CA MET A 1 -36.26 0.19 38.64
C MET A 1 -35.76 -0.41 37.33
N PRO A 2 -35.68 0.31 36.21
CA PRO A 2 -35.16 -0.27 34.98
C PRO A 2 -33.64 -0.24 35.00
N SER A 3 -33.02 -1.41 34.95
CA SER A 3 -31.57 -1.59 34.85
C SER A 3 -31.06 -1.02 33.52
N ALA A 4 -30.12 -0.08 33.60
CA ALA A 4 -29.42 0.43 32.44
C ALA A 4 -28.51 -0.67 31.86
N ILE A 5 -28.86 -1.17 30.67
CA ILE A 5 -27.98 -2.01 29.87
C ILE A 5 -26.82 -1.12 29.42
N THR A 6 -25.68 -1.25 30.09
CA THR A 6 -24.43 -0.65 29.63
C THR A 6 -23.95 -1.47 28.46
N LEU A 7 -24.24 -1.00 27.24
CA LEU A 7 -23.65 -1.56 26.03
C LEU A 7 -22.13 -1.40 26.10
N PRO A 8 -21.33 -2.46 25.83
CA PRO A 8 -19.89 -2.34 25.82
C PRO A 8 -19.48 -1.32 24.75
N ARG A 9 -18.77 -0.29 25.21
CA ARG A 9 -18.13 0.73 24.39
C ARG A 9 -17.36 0.04 23.28
N ARG A 10 -17.86 0.19 22.04
CA ARG A 10 -17.26 -0.30 20.79
C ARG A 10 -15.75 -0.09 20.88
N ALA A 11 -14.99 -1.19 20.90
CA ALA A 11 -13.54 -1.13 20.86
C ALA A 11 -13.15 -0.20 19.71
N THR A 12 -12.44 0.88 20.02
CA THR A 12 -11.89 1.79 19.01
C THR A 12 -11.13 0.93 18.02
N ALA A 13 -11.60 0.85 16.77
CA ALA A 13 -10.88 0.18 15.69
C ALA A 13 -9.44 0.66 15.78
N SER A 14 -8.52 -0.26 16.07
CA SER A 14 -7.10 0.07 16.20
C SER A 14 -6.69 0.74 14.90
N ARG A 15 -6.33 2.02 14.97
CA ARG A 15 -5.86 2.77 13.81
C ARG A 15 -4.49 2.22 13.46
N ARG A 16 -4.45 1.20 12.59
CA ARG A 16 -3.20 0.64 12.07
C ARG A 16 -2.27 1.79 11.65
N PRO A 17 -0.99 1.77 12.04
CA PRO A 17 -0.04 2.79 11.62
C PRO A 17 0.08 2.81 10.09
N PHE A 18 0.48 3.96 9.54
CA PHE A 18 0.76 4.06 8.11
C PHE A 18 2.17 3.54 7.79
N PRO A 19 2.41 3.02 6.58
CA PRO A 19 3.78 2.88 6.08
C PRO A 19 4.49 4.23 6.09
N ALA A 20 5.82 4.21 6.02
CA ALA A 20 6.60 5.45 5.93
C ALA A 20 6.09 6.30 4.76
N TYR A 21 5.95 7.60 5.02
CA TYR A 21 5.35 8.60 4.12
C TYR A 21 3.85 8.45 3.80
N GLY A 22 3.21 7.33 4.18
CA GLY A 22 1.79 7.09 3.93
C GLY A 22 0.85 8.05 4.65
N ARG A 23 1.23 8.52 5.85
CA ARG A 23 0.42 9.50 6.60
C ARG A 23 0.24 10.82 5.85
N GLN A 24 1.30 11.31 5.21
CA GLN A 24 1.26 12.59 4.46
C GLN A 24 0.28 12.49 3.29
N ILE A 25 0.30 11.37 2.56
CA ILE A 25 -0.64 11.11 1.47
C ILE A 25 -2.07 11.00 2.03
N ALA A 26 -2.26 10.27 3.13
CA ALA A 26 -3.56 10.11 3.77
C ALA A 26 -4.17 11.46 4.22
N ASP A 27 -3.35 12.35 4.77
CA ASP A 27 -3.80 13.65 5.23
C ASP A 27 -4.14 14.60 4.07
N LEU A 28 -3.36 14.57 2.98
CA LEU A 28 -3.68 15.31 1.74
C LEU A 28 -4.97 14.78 1.08
N ARG A 29 -5.17 13.45 1.07
CA ARG A 29 -6.40 12.81 0.57
C ARG A 29 -7.64 13.28 1.33
N LYS A 30 -7.55 13.46 2.66
CA LYS A 30 -8.66 14.00 3.47
C LYS A 30 -9.01 15.45 3.13
N GLN A 31 -8.06 16.19 2.56
CA GLN A 31 -8.27 17.56 2.07
C GLN A 31 -8.81 17.59 0.63
N GLY A 32 -9.15 16.43 0.04
CA GLY A 32 -9.62 16.33 -1.33
C GLY A 32 -8.51 16.37 -2.38
N MET A 33 -7.24 16.42 -1.98
CA MET A 33 -6.12 16.40 -2.92
C MET A 33 -5.87 14.97 -3.43
N ARG A 34 -5.48 14.85 -4.70
CA ARG A 34 -5.09 13.57 -5.33
C ARG A 34 -3.64 13.67 -5.81
N PRO A 35 -2.84 12.59 -5.70
CA PRO A 35 -1.53 12.52 -6.32
C PRO A 35 -1.56 12.90 -7.80
N ALA A 36 -0.51 13.57 -8.28
CA ALA A 36 -0.32 13.80 -9.72
C ALA A 36 -0.25 12.44 -10.45
N GLY A 37 -1.01 12.31 -11.55
CA GLY A 37 -1.16 11.04 -12.27
C GLY A 37 -1.92 9.96 -11.49
N GLU A 38 -2.53 10.31 -10.35
CA GLU A 38 -3.35 9.44 -9.49
C GLU A 38 -2.65 8.14 -9.08
N SER A 39 -1.31 8.19 -9.05
CA SER A 39 -0.47 7.03 -8.86
C SER A 39 0.34 7.13 -7.57
N VAL A 40 0.51 6.00 -6.88
CA VAL A 40 1.38 5.88 -5.71
C VAL A 40 2.30 4.68 -5.87
N PHE A 41 3.58 4.87 -5.60
CA PHE A 41 4.55 3.80 -5.53
C PHE A 41 4.62 3.24 -4.11
N VAL A 42 4.42 1.94 -3.96
CA VAL A 42 4.64 1.21 -2.71
C VAL A 42 5.92 0.40 -2.85
N ARG A 43 6.84 0.58 -1.90
CA ARG A 43 8.17 -0.03 -1.95
C ARG A 43 8.34 -1.06 -0.85
N LEU A 44 8.84 -2.24 -1.24
CA LEU A 44 9.31 -3.30 -0.34
C LEU A 44 10.84 -3.32 -0.21
N ASP A 45 11.51 -2.21 -0.52
CA ASP A 45 12.96 -2.06 -0.41
C ASP A 45 13.35 -0.83 0.42
N THR A 46 14.65 -0.72 0.70
CA THR A 46 15.24 0.43 1.37
C THR A 46 15.34 1.63 0.42
N TRP A 47 14.70 2.74 0.80
CA TRP A 47 14.74 4.02 0.08
C TRP A 47 15.42 5.13 0.90
N PRO A 48 16.20 6.04 0.26
CA PRO A 48 16.62 6.03 -1.14
C PRO A 48 17.79 5.05 -1.38
N PRO A 49 17.87 4.41 -2.56
CA PRO A 49 19.03 3.59 -2.89
C PRO A 49 20.27 4.48 -2.97
N ARG A 50 21.27 4.20 -2.12
CA ARG A 50 22.54 4.96 -2.01
C ARG A 50 23.26 5.24 -3.32
N LYS A 51 23.00 4.46 -4.39
CA LYS A 51 23.70 4.53 -5.68
C LYS A 51 22.87 5.07 -6.84
N ARG A 52 21.59 5.42 -6.64
CA ARG A 52 20.73 5.93 -7.72
C ARG A 52 19.73 6.94 -7.15
N PRO A 53 19.92 8.26 -7.35
CA PRO A 53 18.84 9.20 -7.10
C PRO A 53 17.73 8.88 -8.10
N ALA A 54 16.74 8.08 -7.69
CA ALA A 54 15.69 7.69 -8.62
C ALA A 54 14.82 8.90 -8.93
N HIS A 55 14.53 9.08 -10.22
CA HIS A 55 13.57 10.06 -10.71
C HIS A 55 12.24 9.90 -9.95
N LEU A 56 11.97 10.84 -9.05
CA LEU A 56 10.74 10.94 -8.28
C LEU A 56 9.59 11.35 -9.22
N ARG A 57 8.97 10.39 -9.92
CA ARG A 57 7.84 10.69 -10.80
C ARG A 57 6.48 10.64 -10.09
N PHE A 58 6.39 9.98 -8.93
CA PHE A 58 5.15 9.80 -8.16
C PHE A 58 5.43 9.79 -6.65
N PRO A 59 4.44 10.12 -5.80
CA PRO A 59 4.58 9.93 -4.36
C PRO A 59 4.89 8.47 -4.02
N GLN A 60 5.76 8.26 -3.04
CA GLN A 60 6.22 6.94 -2.64
C GLN A 60 5.93 6.70 -1.17
N VAL A 61 5.56 5.46 -0.84
CA VAL A 61 5.49 4.95 0.52
C VAL A 61 6.41 3.75 0.65
N VAL A 62 7.00 3.59 1.83
CA VAL A 62 7.98 2.53 2.08
C VAL A 62 7.46 1.63 3.18
N VAL A 63 7.44 0.34 2.89
CA VAL A 63 7.15 -0.72 3.85
C VAL A 63 8.49 -1.30 4.25
N SER A 64 9.03 -0.86 5.39
CA SER A 64 10.38 -1.27 5.85
C SER A 64 10.46 -2.77 6.09
N ASP A 65 11.64 -3.35 6.07
CA ASP A 65 11.85 -4.80 6.20
C ASP A 65 11.33 -5.34 7.54
N GLU A 66 11.32 -4.51 8.59
CA GLU A 66 10.86 -4.83 9.94
C GLU A 66 9.34 -4.73 10.12
N ALA A 67 8.64 -4.04 9.22
CA ALA A 67 7.19 -3.81 9.35
C ALA A 67 6.39 -4.99 8.78
N GLU A 68 5.39 -5.50 9.49
CA GLU A 68 4.46 -6.48 8.90
C GLU A 68 3.39 -5.78 8.06
N PRO A 69 3.16 -6.16 6.77
CA PRO A 69 2.16 -5.49 5.93
C PRO A 69 0.76 -5.49 6.55
N ALA A 70 0.36 -6.60 7.17
CA ALA A 70 -0.95 -6.73 7.83
C ALA A 70 -1.14 -5.74 9.01
N ALA A 71 -0.04 -5.29 9.63
CA ALA A 71 -0.07 -4.32 10.71
C ALA A 71 -0.23 -2.87 10.22
N LEU A 72 -0.11 -2.61 8.90
CA LEU A 72 -0.14 -1.28 8.32
C LEU A 72 -1.50 -0.93 7.72
N SER A 73 -1.82 0.36 7.68
CA SER A 73 -3.00 0.90 7.02
C SER A 73 -2.66 1.37 5.61
N PHE A 74 -3.36 0.81 4.63
CA PHE A 74 -3.26 1.19 3.21
C PHE A 74 -4.51 1.90 2.68
N ALA A 75 -5.48 2.23 3.54
CA ALA A 75 -6.77 2.82 3.13
C ALA A 75 -6.65 4.14 2.31
N PHE A 76 -5.50 4.82 2.36
CA PHE A 76 -5.23 6.01 1.56
C PHE A 76 -4.99 5.70 0.06
N LEU A 77 -4.87 4.41 -0.30
CA LEU A 77 -4.70 3.93 -1.67
C LEU A 77 -6.02 3.71 -2.41
N ASP A 78 -7.16 3.93 -1.76
CA ASP A 78 -8.48 3.77 -2.36
C ASP A 78 -8.62 4.63 -3.62
N ASP A 79 -9.05 3.98 -4.70
CA ASP A 79 -9.23 4.57 -6.03
C ASP A 79 -7.94 5.20 -6.62
N LEU A 80 -6.76 4.68 -6.27
CA LEU A 80 -5.48 5.09 -6.88
C LEU A 80 -4.87 3.97 -7.73
N ASP A 81 -4.03 4.36 -8.69
CA ASP A 81 -3.15 3.44 -9.41
C ASP A 81 -1.94 3.12 -8.52
N VAL A 82 -1.77 1.86 -8.15
CA VAL A 82 -0.72 1.43 -7.23
C VAL A 82 0.33 0.62 -7.96
N LEU A 83 1.59 1.07 -7.84
CA LEU A 83 2.75 0.37 -8.38
C LEU A 83 3.58 -0.17 -7.23
N VAL A 84 3.68 -1.49 -7.11
CA VAL A 84 4.49 -2.16 -6.08
C VAL A 84 5.86 -2.48 -6.66
N ALA A 85 6.89 -1.77 -6.21
CA ALA A 85 8.26 -2.06 -6.58
C ALA A 85 8.86 -3.07 -5.59
N HIS A 86 9.39 -4.16 -6.12
CA HIS A 86 10.10 -5.18 -5.34
C HIS A 86 11.40 -5.61 -6.03
N TRP A 87 12.34 -6.13 -5.23
CA TRP A 87 13.58 -6.75 -5.70
C TRP A 87 13.54 -8.20 -5.29
N ARG A 88 13.66 -9.13 -6.23
CA ARG A 88 13.53 -10.56 -5.92
C ARG A 88 14.60 -11.05 -4.94
N SER A 89 15.80 -10.49 -5.04
CA SER A 89 16.92 -10.72 -4.12
C SER A 89 16.73 -10.17 -2.70
N LYS A 90 15.74 -9.28 -2.46
CA LYS A 90 15.56 -8.60 -1.17
C LYS A 90 14.17 -8.75 -0.56
N SER A 91 13.16 -8.98 -1.39
CA SER A 91 11.77 -9.06 -0.98
C SER A 91 11.35 -10.53 -0.96
N GLU A 92 11.15 -11.08 0.23
CA GLU A 92 10.70 -12.45 0.42
C GLU A 92 9.31 -12.67 -0.27
N PRO A 93 9.10 -13.78 -1.03
CA PRO A 93 7.88 -13.95 -1.83
C PRO A 93 6.57 -13.98 -1.05
N ARG A 94 6.53 -14.50 0.18
CA ARG A 94 5.35 -14.44 1.04
C ARG A 94 5.07 -13.02 1.48
N ARG A 95 6.08 -12.24 1.85
CA ARG A 95 5.94 -10.83 2.21
C ARG A 95 5.36 -9.99 1.08
N LEU A 96 5.79 -10.22 -0.17
CA LEU A 96 5.17 -9.58 -1.33
C LEU A 96 3.68 -9.93 -1.44
N ARG A 97 3.33 -11.22 -1.33
CA ARG A 97 1.93 -11.67 -1.37
C ARG A 97 1.08 -11.06 -0.27
N ASP A 98 1.59 -11.02 0.96
CA ASP A 98 0.89 -10.43 2.10
C ASP A 98 0.66 -8.92 1.89
N LEU A 99 1.65 -8.19 1.37
CA LEU A 99 1.46 -6.79 0.98
C LEU A 99 0.38 -6.63 -0.09
N LEU A 100 0.42 -7.45 -1.15
CA LEU A 100 -0.53 -7.34 -2.26
C LEU A 100 -1.97 -7.58 -1.78
N ARG A 101 -2.18 -8.51 -0.84
CA ARG A 101 -3.49 -8.74 -0.22
C ARG A 101 -3.99 -7.51 0.53
N GLU A 102 -3.15 -6.91 1.37
CA GLU A 102 -3.50 -5.70 2.12
C GLU A 102 -3.79 -4.51 1.20
N ILE A 103 -3.02 -4.35 0.12
CA ILE A 103 -3.28 -3.32 -0.88
C ILE A 103 -4.61 -3.60 -1.58
N LEU A 104 -4.90 -4.83 -2.00
CA LEU A 104 -6.19 -5.16 -2.63
C LEU A 104 -7.38 -4.84 -1.71
N THR A 105 -7.27 -5.09 -0.41
CA THR A 105 -8.29 -4.72 0.58
C THR A 105 -8.50 -3.21 0.66
N ALA A 106 -7.49 -2.39 0.34
CA ALA A 106 -7.62 -0.95 0.24
C ALA A 106 -8.30 -0.46 -1.05
N ASN A 107 -8.75 -1.37 -1.92
CA ASN A 107 -9.48 -1.07 -3.14
C ASN A 107 -8.78 -0.08 -4.10
N PRO A 108 -7.55 -0.39 -4.56
CA PRO A 108 -6.88 0.44 -5.56
C PRO A 108 -7.63 0.37 -6.88
N ARG A 109 -7.53 1.42 -7.71
CA ARG A 109 -8.06 1.41 -9.07
C ARG A 109 -7.32 0.39 -9.94
N ARG A 110 -5.99 0.37 -9.83
CA ARG A 110 -5.08 -0.58 -10.50
C ARG A 110 -4.02 -1.06 -9.52
N LEU A 111 -3.56 -2.29 -9.69
CA LEU A 111 -2.43 -2.81 -8.94
C LEU A 111 -1.45 -3.50 -9.90
N ILE A 112 -0.25 -2.95 -10.00
CA ILE A 112 0.82 -3.42 -10.88
C ILE A 112 2.02 -3.75 -10.00
N VAL A 113 2.65 -4.88 -10.25
CA VAL A 113 3.91 -5.24 -9.60
C VAL A 113 5.05 -5.03 -10.57
N LEU A 114 6.13 -4.45 -10.08
CA LEU A 114 7.36 -4.18 -10.81
C LEU A 114 8.50 -4.99 -10.19
N ASP A 115 9.00 -5.98 -10.92
CA ASP A 115 10.27 -6.65 -10.61
C ASP A 115 11.40 -5.77 -11.13
N VAL A 116 11.94 -4.96 -10.22
CA VAL A 116 12.94 -3.95 -10.57
C VAL A 116 14.29 -4.58 -10.89
N GLU A 117 14.55 -5.80 -10.43
CA GLU A 117 15.79 -6.52 -10.69
C GLU A 117 15.85 -7.05 -12.13
N HIS A 118 14.71 -7.48 -12.67
CA HIS A 118 14.61 -8.05 -14.01
C HIS A 118 13.94 -7.14 -15.03
N GLU A 119 13.58 -5.91 -14.64
CA GLU A 119 12.85 -4.94 -15.48
C GLU A 119 11.53 -5.51 -16.04
N LYS A 120 10.82 -6.31 -15.24
CA LYS A 120 9.54 -6.93 -15.60
C LYS A 120 8.39 -6.32 -14.81
N HIS A 121 7.19 -6.40 -15.35
CA HIS A 121 5.98 -6.02 -14.65
C HIS A 121 4.83 -6.98 -14.95
N TRP A 122 3.86 -7.05 -14.05
CA TRP A 122 2.60 -7.76 -14.27
C TRP A 122 1.45 -7.11 -13.52
N TRP A 123 0.23 -7.36 -14.01
CA TRP A 123 -1.00 -6.87 -13.42
C TRP A 123 -1.48 -7.81 -12.33
N VAL A 124 -1.85 -7.24 -11.19
CA VAL A 124 -2.60 -7.93 -10.12
C VAL A 124 -4.06 -7.54 -10.18
N LYS A 125 -4.35 -6.26 -10.42
CA LYS A 125 -5.69 -5.76 -10.70
C LYS A 125 -5.63 -4.78 -11.87
N SER A 126 -6.41 -5.03 -12.92
CA SER A 126 -6.67 -4.06 -13.99
C SER A 126 -8.09 -3.50 -13.87
N VAL A 127 -8.34 -2.37 -14.54
CA VAL A 127 -9.67 -1.76 -14.61
C VAL A 127 -10.61 -2.64 -15.44
N ASP A 128 -10.12 -3.17 -16.56
CA ASP A 128 -10.95 -3.88 -17.54
C ASP A 128 -11.25 -5.33 -17.15
N ARG A 129 -10.30 -6.02 -16.50
CA ARG A 129 -10.38 -7.47 -16.22
C ARG A 129 -10.51 -7.80 -14.73
N GLY A 130 -10.46 -6.81 -13.85
CA GLY A 130 -10.49 -7.04 -12.41
C GLY A 130 -9.19 -7.68 -11.90
N VAL A 131 -9.27 -8.60 -10.93
CA VAL A 131 -8.10 -9.27 -10.35
C VAL A 131 -7.59 -10.37 -11.29
N GLU A 132 -6.32 -10.30 -11.69
CA GLU A 132 -5.74 -11.15 -12.74
C GLU A 132 -4.88 -12.31 -12.20
N VAL A 133 -4.55 -12.32 -10.91
CA VAL A 133 -3.71 -13.36 -10.28
C VAL A 133 -4.26 -13.80 -8.93
N SER A 134 -4.17 -15.10 -8.66
CA SER A 134 -4.40 -15.69 -7.34
C SER A 134 -3.18 -15.44 -6.44
N LEU A 135 -3.37 -14.78 -5.30
CA LEU A 135 -2.31 -14.39 -4.34
C LEU A 135 -2.18 -15.36 -3.17
#